data_AF-A0A2W2C235-F1
#
_entry.id   AF-A0A2W2C235-F1
#
_cell.length_a   1.000
_cell.length_b   1.000
_cell.length_c   1.000
_cell.angle_alpha   90.00
_cell.angle_beta   90.00
_cell.angle_gamma   90.00
#
_symmetry.space_group_name_H-M   'P 1'
#
loop_
_entity.id
_entity.type
_entity.pdbx_description
1 polymer ?
#
loop_
_entity_poly.entity_id
_entity_poly.type
_entity_poly.pdbx_seq_one_letter_code
_entity_poly.pdbx_strand_id
1 'polypeptide(L)'
;MQLDEVPGHAGSLVVRLPDGALVPADQSGADAVAVRAHCSCGWSGAGDYPPGETGRMSATSDWVAHMKPFWAAAPPAWLVNRSDSLRDSVAELAGAWPLQALAVLAQVERWQQDLVTAAVTEARAAGRSWAEIGAALGVTKQSAHERFSNPTPKPRKRP
;
A
#
# COMPACT_ATOMS: atom_id res chain seq x y z
N MET A 1 11.35 8.99 -4.13
CA MET A 1 10.00 8.37 -4.13
C MET A 1 9.80 7.84 -2.72
N GLN A 2 9.26 8.66 -1.83
CA GLN A 2 9.09 8.31 -0.42
C GLN A 2 7.74 7.58 -0.33
N LEU A 3 7.81 6.25 -0.16
CA LEU A 3 6.62 5.44 0.10
C LEU A 3 6.19 5.82 1.52
N ASP A 4 5.21 6.70 1.62
CA ASP A 4 4.68 7.25 2.87
C ASP A 4 4.59 6.17 3.97
N GLU A 5 5.24 6.46 5.10
CA GLU A 5 5.54 5.53 6.18
C GLU A 5 4.27 4.87 6.73
N VAL A 6 4.24 3.54 6.76
CA VAL A 6 3.24 2.83 7.56
C VAL A 6 3.55 3.14 9.03
N PRO A 7 2.59 3.69 9.82
CA PRO A 7 2.85 4.05 11.21
C PRO A 7 3.41 2.85 12.00
N GLY A 8 4.50 3.08 12.74
CA GLY A 8 5.17 2.03 13.51
C GLY A 8 6.09 1.09 12.71
N HIS A 9 6.35 1.40 11.43
CA HIS A 9 7.21 0.61 10.56
C HIS A 9 8.34 1.41 9.89
N ALA A 10 8.86 2.44 10.56
CA ALA A 10 9.97 3.21 10.05
C ALA A 10 11.22 2.33 9.91
N GLY A 11 11.83 2.34 8.72
CA GLY A 11 13.04 1.58 8.42
C GLY A 11 14.30 2.32 8.82
N SER A 12 15.26 1.60 9.38
CA SER A 12 16.59 2.11 9.71
C SER A 12 17.66 1.07 9.37
N LEU A 13 18.91 1.50 9.28
CA LEU A 13 20.05 0.61 9.13
C LEU A 13 20.81 0.55 10.45
N VAL A 14 21.21 -0.67 10.83
CA VAL A 14 22.10 -0.93 11.95
C VAL A 14 23.36 -1.60 11.43
N VAL A 15 24.50 -1.32 12.06
CA VAL A 15 25.75 -2.01 11.78
C VAL A 15 26.10 -2.95 12.90
N ARG A 16 26.81 -4.02 12.54
CA ARG A 16 27.46 -4.94 13.47
C ARG A 16 28.90 -4.51 13.66
N LEU A 17 29.31 -4.35 14.92
CA LEU A 17 30.70 -4.13 15.32
C LEU A 17 31.44 -5.48 15.52
N PRO A 18 32.79 -5.49 15.62
CA PRO A 18 33.56 -6.72 15.75
C PRO A 18 33.25 -7.51 17.04
N ASP A 19 32.82 -6.83 18.09
CA ASP A 19 32.37 -7.41 19.36
C ASP A 19 30.94 -8.02 19.28
N GLY A 20 30.30 -7.90 18.12
CA GLY A 20 28.95 -8.40 17.86
C GLY A 20 27.84 -7.42 18.22
N ALA A 21 28.15 -6.24 18.79
CA ALA A 21 27.17 -5.23 19.12
C ALA A 21 26.48 -4.69 17.85
N LEU A 22 25.18 -4.42 17.95
CA LEU A 22 24.40 -3.75 16.92
C LEU A 22 24.17 -2.30 17.32
N VAL A 23 24.66 -1.37 16.50
CA VAL A 23 24.48 0.07 16.72
C VAL A 23 23.85 0.71 15.49
N PRO A 24 23.13 1.84 15.63
CA PRO A 24 22.64 2.60 14.49
C PRO A 24 23.76 2.91 13.47
N ALA A 25 23.46 2.83 12.17
CA ALA A 25 24.47 2.96 11.12
C ALA A 25 25.13 4.35 11.03
N ASP A 26 24.49 5.38 11.59
CA ASP A 26 25.08 6.72 11.76
C ASP A 26 26.10 6.79 12.91
N GLN A 27 26.12 5.79 13.81
CA GLN A 27 27.01 5.68 14.97
C GLN A 27 28.16 4.67 14.78
N SER A 28 28.26 4.04 13.60
CA SER A 28 29.17 2.92 13.28
C SER A 28 30.66 3.14 13.52
N GLY A 29 31.16 4.38 13.37
CA GLY A 29 32.58 4.60 13.08
C GLY A 29 33.07 3.83 11.83
N ALA A 30 34.39 3.62 11.70
CA ALA A 30 35.01 2.88 10.59
C ALA A 30 35.03 1.35 10.79
N ASP A 31 34.67 0.85 11.97
CA ASP A 31 34.91 -0.53 12.40
C ASP A 31 33.73 -1.48 12.16
N ALA A 32 32.71 -1.05 11.41
CA ALA A 32 31.59 -1.92 11.05
C ALA A 32 32.08 -3.15 10.27
N VAL A 33 31.62 -4.33 10.68
CA VAL A 33 31.89 -5.61 9.98
C VAL A 33 30.71 -6.09 9.15
N ALA A 34 29.50 -5.60 9.43
CA ALA A 34 28.32 -5.83 8.60
C ALA A 34 27.25 -4.73 8.78
N VAL A 35 26.29 -4.67 7.86
CA VAL A 35 25.08 -3.84 7.93
C VAL A 35 23.83 -4.70 7.78
N ARG A 36 22.77 -4.36 8.52
CA ARG A 36 21.44 -4.96 8.45
C ARG A 36 20.36 -3.90 8.45
N ALA A 37 19.16 -4.28 8.02
CA ALA A 37 17.97 -3.49 8.26
C ALA A 37 17.36 -3.75 9.63
N HIS A 38 16.75 -2.71 10.17
CA HIS A 38 15.93 -2.73 11.36
C HIS A 38 14.65 -1.93 11.11
N CYS A 39 13.55 -2.32 11.76
CA CYS A 39 12.25 -1.66 11.65
C CYS A 39 11.77 -1.27 13.06
N SER A 40 11.11 -0.12 13.20
CA SER A 40 10.64 0.36 14.51
C SER A 40 9.61 -0.56 15.19
N CYS A 41 9.04 -1.54 14.47
CA CYS A 41 8.22 -2.61 15.04
C CYS A 41 9.04 -3.72 15.74
N GLY A 42 10.37 -3.62 15.75
CA GLY A 42 11.30 -4.60 16.34
C GLY A 42 11.85 -5.63 15.37
N TRP A 43 11.36 -5.67 14.12
CA TRP A 43 11.89 -6.57 13.10
C TRP A 43 13.33 -6.22 12.71
N SER A 44 14.16 -7.24 12.47
CA SER A 44 15.52 -7.10 11.98
C SER A 44 15.78 -8.06 10.83
N GLY A 45 16.53 -7.60 9.83
CA GLY A 45 16.94 -8.42 8.69
C GLY A 45 17.80 -9.62 9.11
N ALA A 46 17.63 -10.73 8.40
CA ALA A 46 18.39 -11.96 8.64
C ALA A 46 19.80 -11.89 8.06
N GLY A 47 20.00 -11.12 6.97
CA GLY A 47 21.29 -10.99 6.30
C GLY A 47 22.25 -10.04 7.02
N ASP A 48 23.50 -10.48 7.20
CA ASP A 48 24.64 -9.60 7.43
C ASP A 48 25.27 -9.25 6.07
N TYR A 49 25.21 -7.98 5.68
CA TYR A 49 25.78 -7.53 4.42
C TYR A 49 27.10 -6.77 4.64
N PRO A 50 28.02 -6.77 3.65
CA PRO A 50 29.27 -6.02 3.77
C PRO A 50 29.03 -4.53 4.08
N PRO A 51 29.87 -3.90 4.91
CA PRO A 51 29.86 -2.45 5.07
C PRO A 51 30.09 -1.77 3.72
N GLY A 52 29.31 -0.73 3.42
CA GLY A 52 29.41 -0.01 2.15
C GLY A 52 28.05 0.17 1.48
N GLU A 53 28.03 0.85 0.35
CA GLU A 53 26.79 1.21 -0.35
C GLU A 53 26.01 -0.03 -0.81
N THR A 54 26.69 -1.03 -1.38
CA THR A 54 26.06 -2.27 -1.85
C THR A 54 25.37 -3.02 -0.71
N GLY A 55 26.03 -3.19 0.43
CA GLY A 55 25.39 -3.88 1.56
C GLY A 55 24.25 -3.07 2.19
N ARG A 56 24.34 -1.73 2.21
CA ARG A 56 23.23 -0.86 2.62
C ARG A 56 22.02 -1.02 1.69
N MET A 57 22.24 -1.15 0.38
CA MET A 57 21.18 -1.40 -0.60
C MET A 57 20.52 -2.78 -0.39
N SER A 58 21.31 -3.82 -0.14
CA SER A 58 20.80 -5.17 0.17
C SER A 58 20.01 -5.18 1.49
N ALA A 59 20.54 -4.57 2.55
CA ALA A 59 19.82 -4.42 3.81
C ALA A 59 18.50 -3.65 3.61
N THR A 60 18.50 -2.58 2.82
CA THR A 60 17.28 -1.83 2.49
C THR A 60 16.28 -2.71 1.74
N SER A 61 16.75 -3.59 0.85
CA SER A 61 15.89 -4.54 0.12
C SER A 61 15.22 -5.56 1.04
N ASP A 62 15.91 -6.03 2.08
CA ASP A 62 15.32 -6.87 3.13
C ASP A 62 14.18 -6.14 3.86
N TRP A 63 14.38 -4.86 4.22
CA TRP A 63 13.32 -4.05 4.84
C TRP A 63 12.12 -3.86 3.89
N VAL A 64 12.37 -3.58 2.61
CA VAL A 64 11.32 -3.50 1.60
C VAL A 64 10.53 -4.81 1.50
N ALA A 65 11.21 -5.96 1.55
CA ALA A 65 10.55 -7.27 1.56
C ALA A 65 9.69 -7.48 2.83
N HIS A 66 10.18 -7.06 4.00
CA HIS A 66 9.41 -7.05 5.25
C HIS A 66 8.17 -6.15 5.18
N MET A 67 8.25 -5.02 4.46
CA MET A 67 7.15 -4.06 4.33
C MET A 67 6.04 -4.49 3.37
N LYS A 68 6.32 -5.40 2.42
CA LYS A 68 5.35 -5.85 1.40
C LYS A 68 3.98 -6.24 1.97
N PRO A 69 3.85 -7.02 3.06
CA PRO A 69 2.56 -7.37 3.62
C PRO A 69 1.78 -6.16 4.16
N PHE A 70 2.46 -5.17 4.73
CA PHE A 70 1.84 -3.98 5.31
C PHE A 70 1.35 -3.02 4.23
N TRP A 71 2.14 -2.83 3.16
CA TRP A 71 1.67 -2.09 1.97
C TRP A 71 0.57 -2.82 1.21
N ALA A 72 0.52 -4.15 1.28
CA ALA A 72 -0.58 -4.91 0.72
C ALA A 72 -1.87 -4.81 1.57
N ALA A 73 -1.76 -4.46 2.85
CA ALA A 73 -2.89 -4.38 3.78
C ALA A 73 -3.56 -3.00 3.81
N ALA A 74 -2.84 -1.92 3.46
CA ALA A 74 -3.36 -0.56 3.44
C ALA A 74 -3.28 0.06 2.04
N PRO A 75 -4.28 0.85 1.59
CA PRO A 75 -4.16 1.62 0.37
C PRO A 75 -2.93 2.55 0.41
N PRO A 76 -2.19 2.72 -0.71
CA PRO A 76 -1.06 3.64 -0.75
C PRO A 76 -1.49 5.08 -0.40
N ALA A 77 -0.80 5.73 0.54
CA ALA A 77 -1.22 7.03 1.06
C ALA A 77 -1.31 8.12 -0.02
N TRP A 78 -0.39 8.14 -0.99
CA TRP A 78 -0.45 9.07 -2.12
C TRP A 78 -1.78 8.98 -2.91
N LEU A 79 -2.36 7.78 -3.03
CA LEU A 79 -3.62 7.57 -3.75
C LEU A 79 -4.81 8.03 -2.91
N VAL A 80 -4.76 7.79 -1.59
CA VAL A 80 -5.74 8.30 -0.62
C VAL A 80 -5.75 9.83 -0.64
N ASN A 81 -4.58 10.48 -0.55
CA ASN A 81 -4.44 11.94 -0.59
C ASN A 81 -5.01 12.54 -1.89
N ARG A 82 -4.83 11.85 -3.02
CA ARG A 82 -5.40 12.28 -4.31
C ARG A 82 -6.93 12.13 -4.33
N SER A 83 -7.46 11.08 -3.70
CA SER A 83 -8.90 10.91 -3.52
C SER A 83 -9.49 12.02 -2.63
N ASP A 84 -8.82 12.37 -1.53
CA ASP A 84 -9.22 13.47 -0.66
C ASP A 84 -9.22 14.81 -1.42
N SER A 85 -8.17 15.08 -2.19
CA SER A 85 -8.09 16.29 -3.01
C SER A 85 -9.25 16.39 -4.02
N LEU A 86 -9.61 15.27 -4.67
CA LEU A 86 -10.75 15.21 -5.58
C LEU A 86 -12.07 15.49 -4.83
N ARG A 87 -12.28 14.87 -3.67
CA ARG A 87 -13.46 15.10 -2.84
C ARG A 87 -13.60 16.58 -2.50
N ASP A 88 -12.53 17.20 -2.06
CA ASP A 88 -12.54 18.60 -1.62
C ASP A 88 -12.81 19.55 -2.81
N SER A 89 -12.20 19.28 -3.97
CA SER A 89 -12.48 20.04 -5.22
C SER A 89 -13.93 19.89 -5.69
N VAL A 90 -14.53 18.69 -5.56
CA VAL A 90 -15.95 18.47 -5.91
C VAL A 90 -16.87 19.19 -4.93
N ALA A 91 -16.52 19.23 -3.64
CA ALA A 91 -17.29 19.97 -2.64
C ALA A 91 -17.26 21.48 -2.90
N GLU A 92 -16.10 22.04 -3.25
CA GLU A 92 -15.98 23.44 -3.66
C GLU A 92 -16.80 23.72 -4.93
N LEU A 93 -16.67 22.85 -5.94
CA LEU A 93 -17.44 22.96 -7.18
C LEU A 93 -18.95 22.89 -6.92
N ALA A 94 -19.40 22.08 -5.96
CA ALA A 94 -20.82 22.01 -5.61
C ALA A 94 -21.34 23.32 -5.00
N GLY A 95 -20.50 24.08 -4.31
CA GLY A 95 -20.85 25.40 -3.77
C GLY A 95 -21.00 26.48 -4.85
N ALA A 96 -20.21 26.42 -5.91
CA ALA A 96 -20.22 27.41 -7.00
C ALA A 96 -21.10 26.99 -8.19
N TRP A 97 -21.02 25.73 -8.61
CA TRP A 97 -21.59 25.18 -9.85
C TRP A 97 -22.21 23.78 -9.63
N PRO A 98 -23.38 23.68 -8.95
CA PRO A 98 -23.96 22.41 -8.52
C PRO A 98 -24.19 21.37 -9.64
N LEU A 99 -24.67 21.79 -10.81
CA LEU A 99 -24.90 20.87 -11.94
C LEU A 99 -23.60 20.31 -12.52
N GLN A 100 -22.50 21.08 -12.49
CA GLN A 100 -21.19 20.59 -12.91
C GLN A 100 -20.63 19.57 -11.92
N ALA A 101 -20.80 19.82 -10.62
CA ALA A 101 -20.44 18.86 -9.58
C ALA A 101 -21.20 17.53 -9.75
N LEU A 102 -22.50 17.56 -10.05
CA LEU A 102 -23.29 16.36 -10.36
C LEU A 102 -22.74 15.62 -11.59
N ALA A 103 -22.33 16.32 -12.64
CA ALA A 103 -21.74 15.69 -13.83
C ALA A 103 -20.42 14.99 -13.51
N VAL A 104 -19.57 15.58 -12.66
CA VAL A 104 -18.33 14.97 -12.18
C VAL A 104 -18.63 13.75 -11.31
N LEU A 105 -19.53 13.86 -10.34
CA LEU A 105 -19.92 12.75 -9.47
C LEU A 105 -20.49 11.57 -10.26
N ALA A 106 -21.32 11.84 -11.27
CA ALA A 106 -21.83 10.80 -12.14
C ALA A 106 -20.72 10.12 -12.96
N GLN A 107 -19.67 10.85 -13.36
CA GLN A 107 -18.49 10.25 -13.97
C GLN A 107 -17.75 9.37 -12.97
N VAL A 108 -17.50 9.87 -11.74
CA VAL A 108 -16.86 9.11 -10.65
C VAL A 108 -17.57 7.80 -10.37
N GLU A 109 -18.89 7.82 -10.21
CA GLU A 109 -19.68 6.62 -9.97
C GLU A 109 -19.53 5.57 -11.08
N ARG A 110 -19.53 6.00 -12.36
CA ARG A 110 -19.40 5.07 -13.49
C ARG A 110 -18.08 4.29 -13.47
N TRP A 111 -16.95 4.99 -13.37
CA TRP A 111 -15.65 4.29 -13.39
C TRP A 111 -15.35 3.60 -12.06
N GLN A 112 -15.87 4.09 -10.94
CA GLN A 112 -15.75 3.42 -9.64
C GLN A 112 -16.43 2.04 -9.65
N GLN A 113 -17.64 1.93 -10.20
CA GLN A 113 -18.35 0.65 -10.28
C GLN A 113 -17.58 -0.38 -11.12
N ASP A 114 -17.04 0.05 -12.25
CA ASP A 114 -16.25 -0.81 -13.14
C ASP A 114 -14.92 -1.23 -12.46
N LEU A 115 -14.23 -0.32 -11.77
CA LEU A 115 -12.99 -0.62 -11.03
C LEU A 115 -13.20 -1.57 -9.84
N VAL A 116 -14.28 -1.39 -9.06
CA VAL A 116 -14.58 -2.29 -7.93
C VAL A 116 -14.81 -3.71 -8.43
N THR A 117 -15.55 -3.87 -9.53
CA THR A 117 -15.79 -5.19 -10.13
C THR A 117 -14.50 -5.85 -10.59
N ALA A 118 -13.61 -5.08 -11.25
CA ALA A 118 -12.30 -5.57 -11.66
C ALA A 118 -11.44 -5.97 -10.45
N ALA A 119 -11.36 -5.12 -9.42
CA ALA A 119 -10.57 -5.40 -8.22
C ALA A 119 -11.07 -6.63 -7.45
N VAL A 120 -12.40 -6.83 -7.36
CA VAL A 120 -12.98 -8.05 -6.77
C VAL A 120 -12.61 -9.29 -7.61
N THR A 121 -12.63 -9.17 -8.94
CA THR A 121 -12.24 -10.27 -9.83
C THR A 121 -10.77 -10.67 -9.61
N GLU A 122 -9.87 -9.69 -9.56
CA GLU A 122 -8.44 -9.92 -9.27
C GLU A 122 -8.23 -10.49 -7.86
N ALA A 123 -8.93 -9.97 -6.84
CA ALA A 123 -8.85 -10.51 -5.48
C ALA A 123 -9.31 -11.97 -5.41
N ARG A 124 -10.38 -12.32 -6.12
CA ARG A 124 -10.86 -13.71 -6.22
C ARG A 124 -9.87 -14.60 -6.97
N ALA A 125 -9.28 -14.12 -8.07
CA ALA A 125 -8.24 -14.84 -8.81
C ALA A 125 -6.98 -15.08 -7.97
N ALA A 126 -6.65 -14.14 -7.08
CA ALA A 126 -5.58 -14.26 -6.08
C ALA A 126 -5.96 -15.11 -4.85
N GLY A 127 -7.12 -15.77 -4.85
CA GLY A 127 -7.55 -16.70 -3.80
C GLY A 127 -8.16 -16.03 -2.56
N ARG A 128 -8.40 -14.72 -2.55
CA ARG A 128 -9.01 -14.02 -1.40
C ARG A 128 -10.44 -14.45 -1.18
N SER A 129 -10.80 -14.73 0.07
CA SER A 129 -12.15 -15.13 0.47
C SER A 129 -13.15 -13.98 0.37
N TRP A 130 -14.45 -14.31 0.27
CA TRP A 130 -15.52 -13.31 0.33
C TRP A 130 -15.57 -12.53 1.65
N ALA A 131 -15.05 -13.11 2.74
CA ALA A 131 -14.93 -12.42 4.01
C ALA A 131 -13.86 -11.31 3.96
N GLU A 132 -12.67 -11.62 3.42
CA GLU A 132 -11.60 -10.63 3.22
C GLU A 132 -12.04 -9.51 2.27
N ILE A 133 -12.72 -9.86 1.17
CA ILE A 133 -13.23 -8.88 0.19
C ILE A 133 -14.32 -8.00 0.80
N GLY A 134 -15.25 -8.58 1.56
CA GLY A 134 -16.28 -7.82 2.27
C GLY A 134 -15.67 -6.83 3.26
N ALA A 135 -14.70 -7.27 4.06
CA ALA A 135 -13.97 -6.41 4.98
C ALA A 135 -13.28 -5.24 4.27
N ALA A 136 -12.59 -5.50 3.14
CA ALA A 136 -11.93 -4.46 2.36
C ALA A 136 -12.90 -3.44 1.74
N LEU A 137 -14.12 -3.87 1.39
CA LEU A 137 -15.18 -3.02 0.84
C LEU A 137 -16.04 -2.32 1.91
N GLY A 138 -15.86 -2.65 3.19
CA GLY A 138 -16.70 -2.16 4.28
C GLY A 138 -18.13 -2.74 4.27
N VAL A 139 -18.33 -3.94 3.72
CA VAL A 139 -19.64 -4.62 3.66
C VAL A 139 -19.56 -6.03 4.25
N THR A 140 -20.71 -6.65 4.50
CA THR A 140 -20.73 -8.04 4.98
C THR A 140 -20.26 -9.02 3.90
N LYS A 141 -19.76 -10.19 4.33
CA LYS A 141 -19.44 -11.32 3.42
C LYS A 141 -20.60 -11.65 2.49
N GLN A 142 -21.82 -11.71 3.02
CA GLN A 142 -23.02 -12.04 2.25
C GLN A 142 -23.30 -10.97 1.19
N SER A 143 -23.27 -9.69 1.56
CA SER A 143 -23.47 -8.57 0.63
C SER A 143 -22.41 -8.55 -0.48
N ALA A 144 -21.15 -8.87 -0.16
CA ALA A 144 -20.10 -8.99 -1.16
C ALA A 144 -20.35 -10.18 -2.11
N HIS A 145 -20.70 -11.34 -1.56
CA HIS A 145 -21.01 -12.52 -2.37
C HIS A 145 -22.18 -12.24 -3.31
N GLU A 146 -23.33 -11.79 -2.80
CA GLU A 146 -24.52 -11.50 -3.59
C GLU A 146 -24.25 -10.50 -4.72
N ARG A 147 -23.45 -9.46 -4.45
CA ARG A 147 -23.15 -8.41 -5.41
C ARG A 147 -22.17 -8.86 -6.51
N PHE A 148 -21.22 -9.75 -6.21
CA PHE A 148 -20.08 -10.01 -7.09
C PHE A 148 -19.89 -11.48 -7.49
N SER A 149 -20.66 -12.43 -6.95
CA SER A 149 -20.55 -13.85 -7.30
C SER A 149 -21.07 -14.18 -8.69
N ASN A 150 -21.88 -13.29 -9.29
CA ASN A 150 -22.49 -13.51 -10.60
C ASN A 150 -22.47 -12.21 -11.44
N PRO A 151 -21.30 -11.78 -11.95
CA PRO A 151 -21.24 -10.60 -12.79
C PRO A 151 -21.98 -10.88 -14.09
N THR A 152 -23.21 -10.37 -14.22
CA THR A 152 -23.95 -10.38 -15.49
C THR A 152 -23.04 -9.77 -16.56
N PRO A 153 -22.73 -10.45 -17.68
CA PRO A 153 -21.83 -9.91 -18.68
C PRO A 153 -22.43 -8.62 -19.26
N LYS A 154 -21.72 -7.49 -19.11
CA LYS A 154 -22.11 -6.21 -19.76
C LYS A 154 -21.90 -6.40 -21.28
N PRO A 155 -22.93 -6.28 -22.13
CA PRO A 155 -22.77 -6.47 -23.57
C PRO A 155 -21.83 -5.39 -24.13
N ARG A 156 -20.77 -5.82 -24.83
CA ARG A 156 -19.84 -4.89 -25.51
C ARG A 156 -20.57 -4.22 -26.67
N LYS A 157 -20.70 -2.89 -26.64
CA LYS A 157 -21.12 -2.12 -27.83
C LYS A 157 -19.99 -2.19 -28.87
N ARG A 158 -20.29 -2.69 -30.09
CA ARG A 158 -19.39 -2.63 -31.25
C ARG A 158 -19.35 -1.19 -31.79
N PRO A 159 -18.21 -0.75 -32.37
CA PRO A 159 -18.03 0.59 -32.94
C PRO A 159 -18.96 0.86 -34.12
#